data_AF-R5MS03-F1
#
_entry.id   AF-R5MS03-F1
#
_cell.length_a   1.000
_cell.length_b   1.000
_cell.length_c   1.000
_cell.angle_alpha   90.00
_cell.angle_beta   90.00
_cell.angle_gamma   90.00
#
_symmetry.space_group_name_H-M   'P 1'
#
loop_
_entity.id
_entity.type
_entity.pdbx_description
1 polymer ?
#
loop_
_entity_poly.entity_id
_entity_poly.type
_entity_poly.pdbx_seq_one_letter_code
_entity_poly.pdbx_strand_id
1 'polypeptide(L)'
;MQKNKMGKVISSILVVGIITNYFLGGLSRVDAKTNYKAYTTGDVNFRREPNTNNNTADGNLNIITSIDAKSIVTVVSDEIVSTSNCKKGWKQIIYNDIKGYICSGYLSETLPKELYDRPWNTPKKAIMGGAKWIGSGYISRGQFTSYLKKFNVNPKADSALYNHQYQTNIAAPSSESVTTYNAYKNQGFLDLQFVFNIPIFNNMADRYDRYVGYDKFGTDRQIKNLVANIPVQDTVTDQDFENTLNNEGFPESYKRILRYLHTIHPMWQFKGMQTGEDFTYAVESEKWVSAIDMSDYYDEARKVVEGRRWYIPTTAATAYYMDPRNFLTEKYIFQFEALNYDEKYTEELVQGVLNNTFMNGDSLIDKQSYKSIFVEAGKTYDMSPLYLASLARQELGTKGSIASSGEKFTYNGNEYQGIYNFFNIGAYTGVYDGLMFAANGYCKICGDYVAPVNPDVPNNNGNDNNNSNEDDTVIIPSSKTIIDNLGLKEYGEYLKGFNIGVTISSLKSKELSVTYSSDNLIATGTKLTFNDGKTYTAIVYGDLTGDGLVNSADLLRLRQYLLATKDLTGAYKEAADLTGDGQINSADLLKLRQYLLGQTNINQL
;
A
#
# COMPACT_ATOMS: atom_id res chain seq x y z
N MET A 1 37.65 -71.23 -19.23
CA MET A 1 38.25 -71.99 -18.10
C MET A 1 37.48 -71.71 -16.82
N GLN A 2 37.51 -72.66 -15.88
CA GLN A 2 37.10 -72.65 -14.46
C GLN A 2 36.42 -71.39 -13.89
N LYS A 3 35.16 -71.46 -13.44
CA LYS A 3 34.61 -72.12 -12.21
C LYS A 3 34.75 -71.30 -10.91
N ASN A 4 33.59 -70.86 -10.41
CA ASN A 4 33.13 -70.89 -9.01
C ASN A 4 34.16 -70.88 -7.86
N LYS A 5 33.95 -69.94 -6.93
CA LYS A 5 33.59 -70.22 -5.52
C LYS A 5 32.58 -69.15 -5.09
N MET A 6 31.31 -69.48 -4.82
CA MET A 6 30.78 -70.15 -3.61
C MET A 6 31.13 -69.44 -2.30
N GLY A 7 30.11 -69.02 -1.54
CA GLY A 7 30.19 -69.14 -0.08
C GLY A 7 29.24 -68.33 0.81
N LYS A 8 27.97 -68.76 0.91
CA LYS A 8 27.03 -68.58 2.05
C LYS A 8 26.38 -67.18 2.25
N VAL A 9 25.05 -66.98 2.38
CA VAL A 9 23.96 -67.68 3.16
C VAL A 9 24.15 -67.38 4.66
N ILE A 10 23.29 -66.70 5.44
CA ILE A 10 21.82 -66.45 5.53
C ILE A 10 21.60 -64.94 5.90
N SER A 11 20.45 -64.24 5.81
CA SER A 11 19.25 -64.18 4.93
C SER A 11 18.13 -63.40 5.66
N SER A 12 17.34 -62.52 4.99
CA SER A 12 15.91 -62.14 5.26
C SER A 12 15.55 -60.77 4.63
N ILE A 13 14.37 -60.49 4.05
CA ILE A 13 13.23 -61.32 3.56
C ILE A 13 12.41 -60.44 2.56
N LEU A 14 11.95 -61.00 1.42
CA LEU A 14 10.91 -60.49 0.48
C LEU A 14 11.09 -59.07 -0.15
N VAL A 15 10.50 -58.69 -1.31
CA VAL A 15 9.40 -59.23 -2.15
C VAL A 15 9.79 -59.17 -3.65
N VAL A 16 9.37 -60.17 -4.44
CA VAL A 16 9.13 -60.03 -5.90
C VAL A 16 7.71 -60.53 -6.19
N GLY A 17 6.93 -59.80 -7.00
CA GLY A 17 5.56 -60.17 -7.37
C GLY A 17 4.99 -59.25 -8.43
N ILE A 18 5.09 -59.65 -9.69
CA ILE A 18 4.66 -58.87 -10.86
C ILE A 18 3.17 -59.10 -11.16
N ILE A 19 2.43 -57.98 -11.25
CA ILE A 19 1.27 -57.71 -12.13
C ILE A 19 0.31 -58.88 -12.43
N THR A 20 -0.76 -58.99 -11.63
CA THR A 20 -2.11 -59.38 -12.09
C THR A 20 -3.16 -58.90 -11.07
N ASN A 21 -3.83 -57.77 -11.35
CA ASN A 21 -5.13 -57.41 -10.74
C ASN A 21 -5.77 -56.20 -11.45
N TYR A 22 -6.11 -56.39 -12.73
CA TYR A 22 -7.29 -55.72 -13.28
C TYR A 22 -8.49 -56.62 -12.97
N PHE A 23 -9.60 -56.03 -12.52
CA PHE A 23 -10.85 -56.72 -12.13
C PHE A 23 -10.76 -57.68 -10.92
N LEU A 24 -10.65 -57.11 -9.73
CA LEU A 24 -11.58 -57.39 -8.62
C LEU A 24 -11.57 -56.20 -7.65
N GLY A 25 -12.74 -55.79 -7.18
CA GLY A 25 -12.95 -54.46 -6.59
C GLY A 25 -12.37 -54.31 -5.18
N GLY A 26 -11.24 -53.61 -5.07
CA GLY A 26 -10.91 -52.83 -3.89
C GLY A 26 -11.56 -51.45 -3.98
N LEU A 27 -12.70 -51.26 -3.31
CA LEU A 27 -13.21 -49.92 -3.02
C LEU A 27 -12.25 -49.25 -2.03
N SER A 28 -11.19 -48.65 -2.55
CA SER A 28 -10.37 -47.70 -1.79
C SER A 28 -11.30 -46.58 -1.34
N ARG A 29 -11.67 -46.56 -0.07
CA ARG A 29 -12.29 -45.39 0.53
C ARG A 29 -11.27 -44.26 0.39
N VAL A 30 -11.57 -43.30 -0.49
CA VAL A 30 -10.91 -42.00 -0.45
C VAL A 30 -11.43 -41.36 0.82
N ASP A 31 -10.60 -41.32 1.86
CA ASP A 31 -10.98 -40.66 3.10
C ASP A 31 -11.31 -39.19 2.79
N ALA A 32 -12.42 -38.70 3.36
CA ALA A 32 -12.88 -37.34 3.16
C ALA A 32 -11.77 -36.36 3.59
N LYS A 33 -11.42 -35.38 2.75
CA LYS A 33 -10.42 -34.38 3.14
C LYS A 33 -10.93 -33.64 4.38
N THR A 34 -10.05 -33.41 5.34
CA THR A 34 -10.36 -32.63 6.54
C THR A 34 -9.43 -31.42 6.65
N ASN A 35 -9.94 -30.36 7.29
CA ASN A 35 -9.21 -29.12 7.61
C ASN A 35 -8.46 -28.46 6.43
N TYR A 36 -9.02 -28.54 5.22
CA TYR A 36 -8.41 -27.96 4.01
C TYR A 36 -8.94 -26.53 3.74
N LYS A 37 -8.19 -25.73 2.97
CA LYS A 37 -8.61 -24.37 2.61
C LYS A 37 -9.51 -24.36 1.37
N ALA A 38 -10.55 -23.54 1.41
CA ALA A 38 -11.42 -23.25 0.27
C ALA A 38 -11.79 -21.77 0.24
N TYR A 39 -12.40 -21.33 -0.85
CA TYR A 39 -12.76 -19.93 -1.11
C TYR A 39 -14.27 -19.83 -1.37
N THR A 40 -14.89 -18.75 -0.90
CA THR A 40 -16.29 -18.47 -1.26
C THR A 40 -16.39 -18.04 -2.73
N THR A 41 -17.39 -18.53 -3.48
CA THR A 41 -17.57 -18.19 -4.91
C THR A 41 -18.50 -17.01 -5.14
N GLY A 42 -19.22 -16.57 -4.10
CA GLY A 42 -20.13 -15.44 -4.05
C GLY A 42 -20.46 -15.09 -2.60
N ASP A 43 -21.12 -13.96 -2.37
CA ASP A 43 -21.51 -13.54 -1.02
C ASP A 43 -22.53 -14.52 -0.44
N VAL A 44 -22.32 -14.93 0.81
CA VAL A 44 -22.98 -16.10 1.37
C VAL A 44 -23.15 -16.03 2.88
N ASN A 45 -24.37 -16.31 3.34
CA ASN A 45 -24.68 -16.36 4.77
C ASN A 45 -24.03 -17.57 5.43
N PHE A 46 -23.14 -17.32 6.38
CA PHE A 46 -22.53 -18.31 7.27
C PHE A 46 -23.44 -18.55 8.47
N ARG A 47 -23.67 -19.83 8.83
CA ARG A 47 -24.81 -20.21 9.67
C ARG A 47 -24.48 -21.13 10.83
N ARG A 48 -25.30 -21.04 11.90
CA ARG A 48 -25.22 -21.91 13.09
C ARG A 48 -25.72 -23.32 12.81
N GLU A 49 -26.76 -23.44 11.98
CA GLU A 49 -27.32 -24.71 11.53
C GLU A 49 -27.28 -24.85 10.00
N PRO A 50 -27.17 -26.07 9.46
CA PRO A 50 -27.08 -26.33 8.03
C PRO A 50 -28.47 -26.34 7.34
N ASN A 51 -29.15 -25.19 7.41
CA ASN A 51 -30.45 -24.92 6.79
C ASN A 51 -30.61 -23.40 6.51
N THR A 52 -31.64 -23.00 5.76
CA THR A 52 -31.88 -21.58 5.43
C THR A 52 -32.86 -20.85 6.36
N ASN A 53 -33.32 -21.48 7.45
CA ASN A 53 -34.29 -20.87 8.38
C ASN A 53 -33.70 -19.61 9.01
N ASN A 54 -34.54 -18.64 9.38
CA ASN A 54 -34.08 -17.41 10.04
C ASN A 54 -33.54 -17.68 11.45
N ASN A 55 -34.20 -18.60 12.16
CA ASN A 55 -33.85 -18.97 13.53
C ASN A 55 -33.44 -20.45 13.60
N THR A 56 -32.57 -20.76 14.55
CA THR A 56 -32.19 -22.12 14.98
C THR A 56 -33.27 -22.74 15.87
N ALA A 57 -33.15 -24.05 16.15
CA ALA A 57 -34.15 -24.79 16.94
C ALA A 57 -34.31 -24.30 18.39
N ASP A 58 -33.30 -23.62 18.93
CA ASP A 58 -33.30 -22.97 20.24
C ASP A 58 -33.84 -21.51 20.22
N GLY A 59 -34.25 -21.02 19.05
CA GLY A 59 -34.83 -19.69 18.85
C GLY A 59 -33.83 -18.58 18.49
N ASN A 60 -32.52 -18.83 18.53
CA ASN A 60 -31.49 -17.85 18.18
C ASN A 60 -31.45 -17.53 16.67
N LEU A 61 -30.82 -16.42 16.27
CA LEU A 61 -30.59 -16.12 14.84
C LEU A 61 -29.59 -17.12 14.24
N ASN A 62 -30.00 -17.76 13.14
CA ASN A 62 -29.22 -18.79 12.46
C ASN A 62 -28.07 -18.20 11.63
N ILE A 63 -28.23 -17.00 11.07
CA ILE A 63 -27.13 -16.31 10.38
C ILE A 63 -26.15 -15.79 11.43
N ILE A 64 -24.88 -16.23 11.34
CA ILE A 64 -23.76 -15.75 12.14
C ILE A 64 -23.27 -14.42 11.55
N THR A 65 -23.00 -14.41 10.24
CA THR A 65 -22.60 -13.26 9.44
C THR A 65 -22.79 -13.57 7.95
N SER A 66 -22.70 -12.58 7.08
CA SER A 66 -22.30 -12.82 5.69
C SER A 66 -20.79 -13.11 5.64
N ILE A 67 -20.38 -13.93 4.68
CA ILE A 67 -18.99 -14.05 4.22
C ILE A 67 -18.98 -13.54 2.77
N ASP A 68 -18.13 -12.55 2.50
CA ASP A 68 -17.99 -11.95 1.19
C ASP A 68 -17.38 -12.95 0.19
N ALA A 69 -17.67 -12.80 -1.10
CA ALA A 69 -17.06 -13.58 -2.17
C ALA A 69 -15.52 -13.57 -2.12
N LYS A 70 -14.90 -14.71 -2.41
CA LYS A 70 -13.44 -14.98 -2.46
C LYS A 70 -12.74 -15.03 -1.10
N SER A 71 -13.48 -14.94 0.01
CA SER A 71 -12.96 -15.13 1.36
C SER A 71 -12.42 -16.54 1.58
N ILE A 72 -11.28 -16.65 2.26
CA ILE A 72 -10.67 -17.93 2.65
C ILE A 72 -11.44 -18.51 3.85
N VAL A 73 -11.85 -19.77 3.73
CA VAL A 73 -12.43 -20.55 4.82
C VAL A 73 -11.65 -21.86 5.00
N THR A 74 -11.72 -22.45 6.19
CA THR A 74 -11.19 -23.80 6.43
C THR A 74 -12.35 -24.77 6.44
N VAL A 75 -12.43 -25.68 5.47
CA VAL A 75 -13.44 -26.74 5.45
C VAL A 75 -13.03 -27.82 6.45
N VAL A 76 -13.88 -28.06 7.45
CA VAL A 76 -13.59 -29.01 8.55
C VAL A 76 -13.53 -30.44 8.01
N SER A 77 -14.48 -30.80 7.15
CA SER A 77 -14.60 -32.11 6.50
C SER A 77 -15.29 -31.95 5.14
N ASP A 78 -14.91 -32.80 4.18
CA ASP A 78 -15.57 -32.95 2.88
C ASP A 78 -17.02 -33.49 2.99
N GLU A 79 -17.40 -34.00 4.17
CA GLU A 79 -18.74 -34.55 4.44
C GLU A 79 -19.87 -33.52 4.29
N ILE A 80 -20.95 -33.95 3.64
CA ILE A 80 -22.19 -33.18 3.54
C ILE A 80 -23.05 -33.46 4.78
N VAL A 81 -23.26 -32.42 5.59
CA VAL A 81 -23.96 -32.51 6.89
C VAL A 81 -25.49 -32.48 6.72
N SER A 82 -25.98 -31.87 5.64
CA SER A 82 -27.41 -31.71 5.33
C SER A 82 -27.57 -31.32 3.86
N THR A 83 -28.70 -31.66 3.25
CA THR A 83 -29.09 -31.16 1.90
C THR A 83 -30.28 -30.18 1.96
N SER A 84 -30.75 -29.84 3.17
CA SER A 84 -31.90 -28.96 3.39
C SER A 84 -31.69 -27.60 2.74
N ASN A 85 -32.54 -27.27 1.75
CA ASN A 85 -32.52 -26.01 1.00
C ASN A 85 -31.17 -25.66 0.33
N CYS A 86 -30.25 -26.62 0.16
CA CYS A 86 -28.97 -26.47 -0.54
C CYS A 86 -28.71 -27.71 -1.40
N LYS A 87 -28.90 -27.59 -2.73
CA LYS A 87 -28.78 -28.72 -3.69
C LYS A 87 -27.39 -29.38 -3.73
N LYS A 88 -26.34 -28.64 -3.36
CA LYS A 88 -24.95 -29.15 -3.29
C LYS A 88 -24.59 -29.68 -1.89
N GLY A 89 -25.48 -29.53 -0.91
CA GLY A 89 -25.27 -29.92 0.48
C GLY A 89 -24.48 -28.88 1.30
N TRP A 90 -24.72 -28.86 2.60
CA TRP A 90 -24.02 -28.02 3.56
C TRP A 90 -22.72 -28.69 4.03
N LYS A 91 -21.63 -27.94 4.07
CA LYS A 91 -20.36 -28.34 4.71
C LYS A 91 -20.13 -27.53 5.97
N GLN A 92 -19.43 -28.11 6.95
CA GLN A 92 -18.95 -27.38 8.11
C GLN A 92 -17.63 -26.69 7.79
N ILE A 93 -17.51 -25.40 8.15
CA ILE A 93 -16.30 -24.60 7.97
C ILE A 93 -15.91 -23.90 9.28
N ILE A 94 -14.63 -23.52 9.36
CA ILE A 94 -14.10 -22.54 10.31
C ILE A 94 -13.79 -21.25 9.55
N TYR A 95 -14.33 -20.14 10.02
CA TYR A 95 -14.09 -18.79 9.54
C TYR A 95 -14.00 -17.84 10.73
N ASN A 96 -12.94 -17.03 10.81
CA ASN A 96 -12.59 -16.20 11.97
C ASN A 96 -12.68 -16.96 13.31
N ASP A 97 -12.08 -18.16 13.34
CA ASP A 97 -12.08 -19.13 14.45
C ASP A 97 -13.46 -19.66 14.91
N ILE A 98 -14.55 -19.21 14.29
CA ILE A 98 -15.91 -19.69 14.55
C ILE A 98 -16.22 -20.88 13.64
N LYS A 99 -16.77 -21.96 14.22
CA LYS A 99 -17.34 -23.10 13.48
C LYS A 99 -18.80 -22.83 13.11
N GLY A 100 -19.16 -23.18 11.89
CA GLY A 100 -20.54 -23.09 11.39
C GLY A 100 -20.68 -23.76 10.03
N TYR A 101 -21.76 -23.47 9.31
CA TYR A 101 -22.13 -24.14 8.08
C TYR A 101 -22.31 -23.17 6.91
N ILE A 102 -21.96 -23.67 5.72
CA ILE A 102 -22.12 -22.99 4.44
C ILE A 102 -22.65 -23.96 3.40
N CYS A 103 -23.49 -23.48 2.46
CA CYS A 103 -23.93 -24.28 1.33
C CYS A 103 -22.74 -24.49 0.38
N SER A 104 -22.33 -25.74 0.13
CA SER A 104 -21.08 -26.07 -0.56
C SER A 104 -21.02 -25.63 -2.02
N GLY A 105 -22.17 -25.28 -2.63
CA GLY A 105 -22.22 -24.62 -3.94
C GLY A 105 -21.54 -23.25 -3.97
N TYR A 106 -21.32 -22.65 -2.79
CA TYR A 106 -20.54 -21.42 -2.61
C TYR A 106 -19.05 -21.69 -2.31
N LEU A 107 -18.55 -22.93 -2.37
CA LEU A 107 -17.14 -23.24 -2.09
C LEU A 107 -16.37 -23.67 -3.34
N SER A 108 -15.14 -23.17 -3.48
CA SER A 108 -14.15 -23.56 -4.50
C SER A 108 -12.82 -23.91 -3.83
N GLU A 109 -12.18 -25.00 -4.24
CA GLU A 109 -10.77 -25.28 -3.89
C GLU A 109 -9.79 -24.55 -4.82
N THR A 110 -10.24 -24.14 -6.00
CA THR A 110 -9.45 -23.32 -6.93
C THR A 110 -9.28 -21.92 -6.35
N LEU A 111 -8.02 -21.51 -6.16
CA LEU A 111 -7.63 -20.14 -5.82
C LEU A 111 -8.33 -19.13 -6.75
N PRO A 112 -8.96 -18.08 -6.19
CA PRO A 112 -9.33 -16.90 -6.96
C PRO A 112 -8.07 -16.36 -7.64
N LYS A 113 -8.19 -15.94 -8.90
CA LYS A 113 -7.17 -15.08 -9.52
C LYS A 113 -6.96 -13.88 -8.59
N GLU A 114 -5.73 -13.58 -8.19
CA GLU A 114 -5.47 -12.44 -7.29
C GLU A 114 -6.07 -11.17 -7.90
N LEU A 115 -6.93 -10.52 -7.13
CA LEU A 115 -7.71 -9.36 -7.58
C LEU A 115 -7.15 -8.06 -7.05
N TYR A 116 -6.15 -8.11 -6.18
CA TYR A 116 -5.49 -6.94 -5.60
C TYR A 116 -6.53 -5.99 -5.01
N ASP A 117 -7.48 -6.56 -4.26
CA ASP A 117 -8.56 -5.87 -3.55
C ASP A 117 -9.57 -5.12 -4.47
N ARG A 118 -9.62 -5.51 -5.76
CA ARG A 118 -10.62 -5.00 -6.73
C ARG A 118 -12.03 -5.58 -6.53
N PRO A 119 -13.10 -4.79 -6.74
CA PRO A 119 -13.10 -3.48 -7.39
C PRO A 119 -12.55 -2.36 -6.49
N TRP A 120 -11.71 -1.49 -7.06
CA TRP A 120 -11.16 -0.31 -6.37
C TRP A 120 -12.21 0.80 -6.30
N ASN A 121 -13.21 0.60 -5.43
CA ASN A 121 -14.36 1.49 -5.32
C ASN A 121 -14.27 2.57 -4.23
N THR A 122 -13.10 2.70 -3.59
CA THR A 122 -12.76 3.84 -2.74
C THR A 122 -11.30 4.22 -2.96
N PRO A 123 -10.88 5.46 -2.65
CA PRO A 123 -9.48 5.86 -2.69
C PRO A 123 -8.56 4.94 -1.87
N LYS A 124 -8.94 4.55 -0.65
CA LYS A 124 -8.18 3.59 0.16
C LYS A 124 -7.99 2.26 -0.55
N LYS A 125 -9.05 1.66 -1.11
CA LYS A 125 -8.92 0.38 -1.83
C LYS A 125 -8.02 0.48 -3.05
N ALA A 126 -8.05 1.60 -3.77
CA ALA A 126 -7.17 1.82 -4.91
C ALA A 126 -5.70 1.95 -4.51
N ILE A 127 -5.41 2.68 -3.43
CA ILE A 127 -4.05 2.86 -2.92
C ILE A 127 -3.52 1.54 -2.34
N MET A 128 -4.30 0.88 -1.47
CA MET A 128 -3.96 -0.43 -0.89
C MET A 128 -3.77 -1.50 -1.97
N GLY A 129 -4.75 -1.67 -2.86
CA GLY A 129 -4.71 -2.68 -3.91
C GLY A 129 -3.64 -2.42 -4.97
N GLY A 130 -3.37 -1.15 -5.27
CA GLY A 130 -2.26 -0.77 -6.14
C GLY A 130 -0.88 -1.03 -5.49
N ALA A 131 -0.72 -0.69 -4.22
CA ALA A 131 0.48 -1.02 -3.44
C ALA A 131 0.69 -2.55 -3.36
N LYS A 132 -0.38 -3.33 -3.15
CA LYS A 132 -0.35 -4.80 -3.20
C LYS A 132 0.10 -5.32 -4.56
N TRP A 133 -0.37 -4.70 -5.65
CA TRP A 133 0.01 -5.06 -7.03
C TRP A 133 1.49 -4.82 -7.31
N ILE A 134 2.04 -3.69 -6.85
CA ILE A 134 3.47 -3.36 -7.00
C ILE A 134 4.33 -4.21 -6.05
N GLY A 135 3.95 -4.30 -4.78
CA GLY A 135 4.67 -5.01 -3.72
C GLY A 135 4.80 -6.50 -3.98
N SER A 136 3.66 -7.20 -4.17
CA SER A 136 3.66 -8.63 -4.46
C SER A 136 4.05 -8.96 -5.92
N GLY A 137 3.82 -8.02 -6.83
CA GLY A 137 4.20 -8.16 -8.23
C GLY A 137 5.70 -8.05 -8.47
N TYR A 138 6.40 -7.15 -7.78
CA TYR A 138 7.78 -6.77 -8.12
C TYR A 138 8.73 -6.77 -6.93
N ILE A 139 8.40 -6.06 -5.85
CA ILE A 139 9.34 -5.81 -4.74
C ILE A 139 9.71 -7.14 -4.04
N SER A 140 8.71 -7.91 -3.61
CA SER A 140 8.89 -9.22 -2.98
C SER A 140 9.49 -10.29 -3.91
N ARG A 141 9.55 -10.01 -5.23
CA ARG A 141 10.13 -10.87 -6.26
C ARG A 141 11.55 -10.47 -6.65
N GLY A 142 12.17 -9.54 -5.92
CA GLY A 142 13.55 -9.10 -6.12
C GLY A 142 13.72 -7.87 -7.01
N GLN A 143 12.65 -7.20 -7.43
CA GLN A 143 12.70 -5.99 -8.25
C GLN A 143 12.41 -4.74 -7.40
N PHE A 144 13.21 -4.56 -6.35
CA PHE A 144 12.98 -3.58 -5.26
C PHE A 144 13.49 -2.14 -5.54
N THR A 145 13.77 -1.80 -6.79
CA THR A 145 14.12 -0.42 -7.24
C THR A 145 13.39 -0.09 -8.55
N SER A 146 13.22 1.20 -8.88
CA SER A 146 12.63 1.59 -10.18
C SER A 146 13.48 1.06 -11.35
N TYR A 147 14.81 1.08 -11.21
CA TYR A 147 15.73 0.45 -12.13
C TYR A 147 15.44 -1.05 -12.31
N LEU A 148 15.34 -1.84 -11.23
CA LEU A 148 15.15 -3.29 -11.31
C LEU A 148 13.76 -3.70 -11.83
N LYS A 149 12.75 -2.85 -11.63
CA LYS A 149 11.42 -3.01 -12.24
C LYS A 149 11.45 -2.89 -13.76
N LYS A 150 12.39 -2.13 -14.33
CA LYS A 150 12.63 -2.07 -15.79
C LYS A 150 13.64 -3.11 -16.24
N PHE A 151 14.83 -3.07 -15.67
CA PHE A 151 16.00 -3.89 -15.99
C PHE A 151 16.13 -5.01 -14.97
N ASN A 152 15.47 -6.15 -15.20
CA ASN A 152 15.57 -7.28 -14.28
C ASN A 152 16.95 -7.96 -14.39
N VAL A 153 17.93 -7.43 -13.68
CA VAL A 153 19.33 -7.88 -13.64
C VAL A 153 19.74 -8.39 -12.25
N ASN A 154 18.76 -8.64 -11.36
CA ASN A 154 19.02 -9.20 -10.04
C ASN A 154 19.04 -10.74 -10.13
N PRO A 155 20.18 -11.42 -9.93
CA PRO A 155 20.27 -12.88 -10.00
C PRO A 155 19.49 -13.61 -8.88
N LYS A 156 18.96 -12.87 -7.89
CA LYS A 156 18.07 -13.37 -6.83
C LYS A 156 16.58 -13.08 -7.09
N ALA A 157 16.23 -12.55 -8.27
CA ALA A 157 14.83 -12.36 -8.63
C ALA A 157 14.12 -13.71 -8.84
N ASP A 158 12.83 -13.76 -8.51
CA ASP A 158 11.97 -14.93 -8.74
C ASP A 158 11.66 -15.15 -10.23
N SER A 159 11.86 -14.13 -11.05
CA SER A 159 11.74 -14.19 -12.51
C SER A 159 13.11 -14.21 -13.18
N ALA A 160 13.21 -14.93 -14.30
CA ALA A 160 14.41 -14.94 -15.13
C ALA A 160 14.84 -13.52 -15.55
N LEU A 161 16.16 -13.32 -15.67
CA LEU A 161 16.73 -12.03 -16.05
C LEU A 161 16.17 -11.53 -17.39
N TYR A 162 16.17 -10.20 -17.56
CA TYR A 162 15.64 -9.51 -18.75
C TYR A 162 14.14 -9.78 -19.03
N ASN A 163 13.41 -10.31 -18.06
CA ASN A 163 11.97 -10.61 -18.14
C ASN A 163 11.24 -9.98 -16.94
N HIS A 164 9.90 -10.05 -16.94
CA HIS A 164 9.03 -9.50 -15.89
C HIS A 164 9.22 -7.98 -15.68
N GLN A 165 9.16 -7.24 -16.78
CA GLN A 165 9.33 -5.78 -16.75
C GLN A 165 8.02 -5.08 -16.40
N TYR A 166 8.09 -4.09 -15.50
CA TYR A 166 6.98 -3.18 -15.16
C TYR A 166 6.59 -2.30 -16.35
N GLN A 167 7.58 -1.93 -17.17
CA GLN A 167 7.43 -1.08 -18.34
C GLN A 167 8.52 -1.38 -19.37
N THR A 168 8.23 -1.16 -20.65
CA THR A 168 9.16 -1.42 -21.76
C THR A 168 10.14 -0.27 -22.02
N ASN A 169 9.79 0.97 -21.65
CA ASN A 169 10.59 2.17 -21.92
C ASN A 169 11.90 2.20 -21.13
N ILE A 170 13.06 2.21 -21.82
CA ILE A 170 14.39 2.24 -21.17
C ILE A 170 14.70 3.55 -20.44
N ALA A 171 14.10 4.67 -20.85
CA ALA A 171 14.33 5.97 -20.22
C ALA A 171 13.52 6.15 -18.92
N ALA A 172 12.50 5.33 -18.69
CA ALA A 172 11.51 5.58 -17.65
C ALA A 172 12.06 5.59 -16.20
N PRO A 173 12.99 4.70 -15.77
CA PRO A 173 13.59 4.81 -14.44
C PRO A 173 14.31 6.15 -14.22
N SER A 174 15.00 6.64 -15.25
CA SER A 174 15.64 7.96 -15.19
C SER A 174 14.62 9.10 -15.12
N SER A 175 13.48 9.00 -15.81
CA SER A 175 12.40 9.99 -15.74
C SER A 175 11.69 9.98 -14.37
N GLU A 176 11.34 8.80 -13.85
CA GLU A 176 10.76 8.63 -12.51
C GLU A 176 11.68 9.22 -11.43
N SER A 177 13.00 8.99 -11.54
CA SER A 177 13.97 9.53 -10.58
C SER A 177 13.99 11.06 -10.53
N VAL A 178 13.74 11.75 -11.66
CA VAL A 178 13.62 13.22 -11.69
C VAL A 178 12.38 13.67 -10.95
N THR A 179 11.24 12.99 -11.12
CA THR A 179 10.00 13.31 -10.39
C THR A 179 10.19 13.12 -8.89
N THR A 180 10.75 11.97 -8.49
CA THR A 180 11.03 11.64 -7.08
C THR A 180 12.01 12.62 -6.45
N TYR A 181 13.14 12.92 -7.10
CA TYR A 181 14.08 13.95 -6.66
C TYR A 181 13.40 15.31 -6.47
N ASN A 182 12.58 15.76 -7.43
CA ASN A 182 11.89 17.04 -7.32
C ASN A 182 10.89 17.03 -6.15
N ALA A 183 10.17 15.93 -5.92
CA ALA A 183 9.27 15.79 -4.78
C ALA A 183 10.02 15.90 -3.45
N TYR A 184 11.15 15.18 -3.30
CA TYR A 184 11.93 15.16 -2.06
C TYR A 184 12.67 16.49 -1.83
N LYS A 185 13.31 17.04 -2.86
CA LYS A 185 14.02 18.33 -2.80
C LYS A 185 13.12 19.48 -2.40
N ASN A 186 11.91 19.55 -2.97
CA ASN A 186 10.96 20.63 -2.67
C ASN A 186 10.43 20.58 -1.22
N GLN A 187 10.67 19.49 -0.48
CA GLN A 187 10.32 19.36 0.94
C GLN A 187 11.54 19.33 1.88
N GLY A 188 12.76 19.49 1.34
CA GLY A 188 14.00 19.41 2.14
C GLY A 188 14.36 17.98 2.57
N PHE A 189 13.84 16.95 1.91
CA PHE A 189 14.02 15.55 2.32
C PHE A 189 15.30 14.90 1.81
N LEU A 190 16.19 15.62 1.12
CA LEU A 190 17.42 15.04 0.58
C LEU A 190 18.38 14.55 1.69
N ASP A 191 18.32 15.12 2.89
CA ASP A 191 19.16 14.71 4.03
C ASP A 191 18.67 13.44 4.76
N LEU A 192 17.57 12.83 4.30
CA LEU A 192 17.10 11.54 4.82
C LEU A 192 18.08 10.40 4.50
N GLN A 193 18.09 9.37 5.35
CA GLN A 193 18.86 8.15 5.15
C GLN A 193 18.24 7.26 4.05
N PHE A 194 18.40 7.66 2.80
CA PHE A 194 18.06 6.82 1.65
C PHE A 194 19.07 5.67 1.49
N VAL A 195 18.57 4.53 1.02
CA VAL A 195 19.39 3.36 0.67
C VAL A 195 19.28 3.17 -0.85
N PHE A 196 20.41 3.18 -1.55
CA PHE A 196 20.47 3.00 -3.00
C PHE A 196 21.10 1.66 -3.33
N ASN A 197 20.32 0.74 -3.90
CA ASN A 197 20.80 -0.54 -4.40
C ASN A 197 21.23 -0.41 -5.85
N ILE A 198 22.53 -0.31 -6.05
CA ILE A 198 23.16 0.03 -7.33
C ILE A 198 23.68 -1.27 -7.97
N PRO A 199 23.19 -1.66 -9.17
CA PRO A 199 23.71 -2.80 -9.90
C PRO A 199 25.21 -2.64 -10.24
N ILE A 200 25.95 -3.74 -10.21
CA ILE A 200 27.36 -3.79 -10.63
C ILE A 200 27.51 -4.93 -11.62
N PHE A 201 27.90 -4.60 -12.85
CA PHE A 201 28.10 -5.53 -13.95
C PHE A 201 29.59 -5.82 -14.20
N ASN A 202 29.87 -6.98 -14.78
CA ASN A 202 31.20 -7.36 -15.20
C ASN A 202 31.56 -6.73 -16.57
N ASN A 203 32.86 -6.54 -16.81
CA ASN A 203 33.43 -6.13 -18.11
C ASN A 203 32.86 -4.83 -18.70
N MET A 204 32.44 -3.88 -17.86
CA MET A 204 32.01 -2.55 -18.31
C MET A 204 33.18 -1.74 -18.86
N ALA A 205 33.00 -1.10 -20.02
CA ALA A 205 33.91 -0.08 -20.53
C ALA A 205 33.90 1.19 -19.65
N ASP A 206 34.83 2.11 -19.85
CA ASP A 206 34.96 3.33 -19.04
C ASP A 206 33.74 4.25 -19.12
N ARG A 207 33.06 4.30 -20.27
CA ARG A 207 31.91 5.19 -20.53
C ARG A 207 31.02 4.63 -21.63
N TYR A 208 29.70 4.81 -21.48
CA TYR A 208 28.72 4.61 -22.54
C TYR A 208 27.94 5.92 -22.74
N ASP A 209 27.91 6.43 -23.97
CA ASP A 209 27.21 7.67 -24.34
C ASP A 209 25.92 7.37 -25.12
N ARG A 210 24.96 8.31 -25.13
CA ARG A 210 23.78 8.27 -26.03
C ARG A 210 24.20 8.52 -27.49
N TYR A 211 24.90 7.57 -28.11
CA TYR A 211 25.44 7.74 -29.46
C TYR A 211 24.55 7.14 -30.56
N VAL A 212 24.44 7.90 -31.65
CA VAL A 212 23.59 7.75 -32.84
C VAL A 212 22.09 7.59 -32.59
N GLY A 213 21.33 8.50 -33.19
CA GLY A 213 19.91 8.36 -33.42
C GLY A 213 19.56 8.70 -34.86
N TYR A 214 18.88 7.79 -35.55
CA TYR A 214 18.39 8.03 -36.90
C TYR A 214 17.12 8.88 -36.84
N ASP A 215 17.15 10.03 -37.52
CA ASP A 215 15.92 10.80 -37.72
C ASP A 215 15.00 10.13 -38.76
N LYS A 216 13.81 10.68 -39.00
CA LYS A 216 12.85 10.12 -39.97
C LYS A 216 13.42 9.96 -41.38
N PHE A 217 14.43 10.76 -41.73
CA PHE A 217 15.14 10.75 -43.01
C PHE A 217 16.37 9.82 -43.04
N GLY A 218 16.73 9.19 -41.91
CA GLY A 218 17.89 8.30 -41.82
C GLY A 218 19.23 9.04 -41.66
N THR A 219 19.19 10.31 -41.23
CA THR A 219 20.41 11.09 -40.98
C THR A 219 20.84 10.98 -39.53
N ASP A 220 22.16 10.89 -39.29
CA ASP A 220 22.76 10.88 -37.96
C ASP A 220 22.50 12.21 -37.25
N ARG A 221 21.68 12.18 -36.20
CA ARG A 221 21.50 13.33 -35.31
C ARG A 221 22.13 13.02 -33.96
N GLN A 222 23.19 13.75 -33.62
CA GLN A 222 23.89 13.59 -32.35
C GLN A 222 22.96 13.91 -31.18
N ILE A 223 22.76 12.92 -30.31
CA ILE A 223 21.99 13.03 -29.07
C ILE A 223 22.95 13.45 -27.96
N LYS A 224 22.51 14.31 -27.04
CA LYS A 224 23.28 14.62 -25.83
C LYS A 224 22.87 13.67 -24.71
N ASN A 225 23.84 13.25 -23.91
CA ASN A 225 23.58 12.58 -22.63
C ASN A 225 22.68 13.44 -21.73
N LEU A 226 21.87 12.81 -20.89
CA LEU A 226 21.04 13.51 -19.89
C LEU A 226 21.90 14.20 -18.81
N VAL A 227 23.09 13.66 -18.56
CA VAL A 227 24.14 14.24 -17.73
C VAL A 227 25.37 14.46 -18.61
N ALA A 228 25.78 15.72 -18.80
CA ALA A 228 26.94 16.04 -19.64
C ALA A 228 28.26 15.64 -18.95
N ASN A 229 28.41 16.02 -17.68
CA ASN A 229 29.55 15.73 -16.83
C ASN A 229 29.04 15.15 -15.51
N ILE A 230 29.54 13.97 -15.12
CA ILE A 230 29.25 13.35 -13.83
C ILE A 230 30.28 13.88 -12.83
N PRO A 231 29.89 14.48 -11.69
CA PRO A 231 30.85 14.91 -10.67
C PRO A 231 31.59 13.71 -10.06
N VAL A 232 32.88 13.89 -9.78
CA VAL A 232 33.75 12.85 -9.22
C VAL A 232 34.68 13.42 -8.16
N GLN A 233 35.10 12.56 -7.24
CA GLN A 233 36.11 12.82 -6.24
C GLN A 233 37.11 11.65 -6.22
N ASP A 234 38.31 11.90 -6.74
CA ASP A 234 39.36 10.87 -6.85
C ASP A 234 40.11 10.64 -5.53
N THR A 235 40.16 11.65 -4.66
CA THR A 235 40.81 11.54 -3.35
C THR A 235 39.87 10.91 -2.32
N VAL A 236 40.35 9.88 -1.61
CA VAL A 236 39.68 9.33 -0.43
C VAL A 236 39.83 10.34 0.73
N THR A 237 38.71 10.88 1.21
CA THR A 237 38.65 11.83 2.33
C THR A 237 38.02 11.23 3.59
N ASP A 238 37.25 10.15 3.43
CA ASP A 238 36.59 9.39 4.50
C ASP A 238 36.94 7.91 4.28
N GLN A 239 37.75 7.37 5.19
CA GLN A 239 38.27 6.01 5.09
C GLN A 239 37.22 4.96 5.49
N ASP A 240 36.29 5.28 6.39
CA ASP A 240 35.26 4.35 6.85
C ASP A 240 34.16 4.21 5.78
N PHE A 241 33.83 5.30 5.10
CA PHE A 241 33.00 5.26 3.90
C PHE A 241 33.68 4.48 2.75
N GLU A 242 34.96 4.70 2.49
CA GLU A 242 35.72 3.95 1.49
C GLU A 242 35.75 2.43 1.81
N ASN A 243 35.93 2.07 3.09
CA ASN A 243 35.85 0.69 3.56
C ASN A 243 34.44 0.10 3.32
N THR A 244 33.38 0.89 3.50
CA THR A 244 32.01 0.49 3.18
C THR A 244 31.84 0.21 1.69
N LEU A 245 32.31 1.10 0.81
CA LEU A 245 32.26 0.88 -0.64
C LEU A 245 33.04 -0.35 -1.10
N ASN A 246 34.20 -0.63 -0.47
CA ASN A 246 34.99 -1.83 -0.74
C ASN A 246 34.26 -3.11 -0.31
N ASN A 247 33.59 -3.10 0.86
CA ASN A 247 32.82 -4.25 1.36
C ASN A 247 31.59 -4.56 0.51
N GLU A 248 30.95 -3.53 -0.06
CA GLU A 248 29.85 -3.66 -1.03
C GLU A 248 30.35 -4.08 -2.44
N GLY A 249 31.66 -4.09 -2.66
CA GLY A 249 32.30 -4.54 -3.90
C GLY A 249 32.22 -3.55 -5.05
N PHE A 250 32.15 -2.24 -4.78
CA PHE A 250 32.15 -1.22 -5.83
C PHE A 250 33.54 -1.06 -6.47
N PRO A 251 33.66 -1.14 -7.82
CA PRO A 251 34.91 -0.82 -8.49
C PRO A 251 35.15 0.70 -8.54
N GLU A 252 36.40 1.12 -8.76
CA GLU A 252 36.82 2.53 -8.66
C GLU A 252 36.05 3.49 -9.59
N SER A 253 35.59 2.99 -10.75
CA SER A 253 34.75 3.74 -11.69
C SER A 253 33.38 4.14 -11.11
N TYR A 254 32.90 3.46 -10.06
CA TYR A 254 31.74 3.86 -9.26
C TYR A 254 32.18 4.67 -8.04
N LYS A 255 33.20 4.20 -7.29
CA LYS A 255 33.59 4.78 -6.00
C LYS A 255 33.91 6.27 -6.08
N ARG A 256 34.63 6.71 -7.11
CA ARG A 256 34.92 8.14 -7.34
C ARG A 256 33.67 9.02 -7.45
N ILE A 257 32.56 8.49 -7.97
CA ILE A 257 31.28 9.21 -8.05
C ILE A 257 30.57 9.16 -6.68
N LEU A 258 30.56 8.00 -6.03
CA LEU A 258 29.92 7.80 -4.73
C LEU A 258 30.58 8.62 -3.61
N ARG A 259 31.90 8.84 -3.64
CA ARG A 259 32.61 9.76 -2.71
C ARG A 259 32.12 11.21 -2.84
N TYR A 260 31.89 11.68 -4.07
CA TYR A 260 31.31 13.01 -4.29
C TYR A 260 29.89 13.09 -3.71
N LEU A 261 29.06 12.07 -3.94
CA LEU A 261 27.69 12.03 -3.41
C LEU A 261 27.65 11.97 -1.88
N HIS A 262 28.52 11.19 -1.24
CA HIS A 262 28.67 11.15 0.22
C HIS A 262 29.09 12.50 0.81
N THR A 263 29.97 13.23 0.12
CA THR A 263 30.40 14.57 0.55
C THR A 263 29.25 15.59 0.57
N ILE A 264 28.25 15.45 -0.31
CA ILE A 264 27.08 16.34 -0.32
C ILE A 264 25.86 15.77 0.43
N HIS A 265 25.78 14.45 0.63
CA HIS A 265 24.71 13.75 1.35
C HIS A 265 25.27 12.64 2.26
N PRO A 266 25.86 12.97 3.43
CA PRO A 266 26.55 11.99 4.29
C PRO A 266 25.65 10.91 4.91
N MET A 267 24.33 11.09 4.86
CA MET A 267 23.35 10.13 5.36
C MET A 267 22.96 9.06 4.33
N TRP A 268 23.34 9.22 3.07
CA TRP A 268 22.98 8.27 2.00
C TRP A 268 23.80 7.00 2.10
N GLN A 269 23.13 5.85 1.97
CA GLN A 269 23.76 4.54 1.98
C GLN A 269 23.77 3.94 0.57
N PHE A 270 24.92 3.44 0.13
CA PHE A 270 25.08 2.81 -1.17
C PHE A 270 25.31 1.31 -0.98
N LYS A 271 24.50 0.49 -1.65
CA LYS A 271 24.52 -0.97 -1.59
C LYS A 271 24.86 -1.57 -2.95
N GLY A 272 25.87 -2.43 -2.97
CA GLY A 272 26.42 -2.99 -4.20
C GLY A 272 25.69 -4.27 -4.60
N MET A 273 24.84 -4.20 -5.63
CA MET A 273 24.13 -5.37 -6.14
C MET A 273 24.91 -6.01 -7.29
N GLN A 274 25.78 -6.96 -6.94
CA GLN A 274 26.54 -7.75 -7.90
C GLN A 274 25.58 -8.54 -8.82
N THR A 275 25.51 -8.19 -10.11
CA THR A 275 24.59 -8.87 -11.06
C THR A 275 25.13 -10.23 -11.48
N GLY A 276 26.45 -10.36 -11.56
CA GLY A 276 27.14 -11.52 -12.15
C GLY A 276 27.21 -11.49 -13.68
N GLU A 277 26.47 -10.59 -14.32
CA GLU A 277 26.30 -10.53 -15.78
C GLU A 277 27.44 -9.76 -16.46
N ASP A 278 27.88 -10.24 -17.63
CA ASP A 278 28.70 -9.46 -18.56
C ASP A 278 27.87 -8.31 -19.13
N PHE A 279 28.37 -7.08 -19.07
CA PHE A 279 27.59 -5.91 -19.45
C PHE A 279 27.20 -5.89 -20.94
N THR A 280 28.05 -6.42 -21.84
CA THR A 280 27.72 -6.47 -23.28
C THR A 280 26.62 -7.49 -23.54
N TYR A 281 26.68 -8.66 -22.89
CA TYR A 281 25.62 -9.67 -22.94
C TYR A 281 24.30 -9.14 -22.36
N ALA A 282 24.36 -8.43 -21.24
CA ALA A 282 23.18 -7.84 -20.60
C ALA A 282 22.49 -6.81 -21.50
N VAL A 283 23.26 -5.92 -22.11
CA VAL A 283 22.75 -4.90 -23.04
C VAL A 283 22.09 -5.52 -24.27
N GLU A 284 22.73 -6.51 -24.90
CA GLU A 284 22.14 -7.17 -26.08
C GLU A 284 20.89 -8.00 -25.73
N SER A 285 20.82 -8.59 -24.53
CA SER A 285 19.63 -9.30 -24.07
C SER A 285 18.47 -8.34 -23.78
N GLU A 286 18.73 -7.27 -23.04
CA GLU A 286 17.75 -6.26 -22.64
C GLU A 286 17.21 -5.45 -23.83
N LYS A 287 18.00 -5.24 -24.89
CA LYS A 287 17.61 -4.53 -26.11
C LYS A 287 16.32 -5.09 -26.72
N TRP A 288 16.16 -6.40 -26.79
CA TRP A 288 15.06 -7.07 -27.51
C TRP A 288 13.72 -7.08 -26.77
N VAL A 289 13.74 -6.84 -25.47
CA VAL A 289 12.56 -6.72 -24.59
C VAL A 289 12.21 -5.25 -24.28
N SER A 290 13.00 -4.32 -24.82
CA SER A 290 12.96 -2.89 -24.52
C SER A 290 12.36 -2.04 -25.63
N ALA A 291 11.90 -0.86 -25.23
CA ALA A 291 11.38 0.19 -26.10
C ALA A 291 12.01 1.55 -25.81
N ILE A 292 11.98 2.43 -26.81
CA ILE A 292 12.30 3.86 -26.72
C ILE A 292 11.33 4.66 -27.61
N ASP A 293 10.97 5.88 -27.21
CA ASP A 293 10.10 6.74 -28.04
C ASP A 293 10.86 7.24 -29.27
N MET A 294 10.14 7.36 -30.40
CA MET A 294 10.63 7.89 -31.66
C MET A 294 11.43 9.20 -31.56
N SER A 295 11.13 10.09 -30.59
CA SER A 295 11.88 11.33 -30.36
C SER A 295 13.21 11.15 -29.63
N ASP A 296 13.39 10.04 -28.91
CA ASP A 296 14.64 9.63 -28.26
C ASP A 296 15.45 8.59 -29.06
N TYR A 297 15.01 8.36 -30.31
CA TYR A 297 15.68 7.67 -31.43
C TYR A 297 15.80 6.14 -31.34
N TYR A 298 15.74 5.49 -32.50
CA TYR A 298 15.48 4.05 -32.65
C TYR A 298 16.53 3.33 -33.51
N ASP A 299 16.59 2.00 -33.39
CA ASP A 299 17.46 1.14 -34.19
C ASP A 299 17.17 1.24 -35.71
N GLU A 300 18.19 1.10 -36.56
CA GLU A 300 18.12 1.31 -38.02
C GLU A 300 16.98 0.52 -38.67
N ALA A 301 16.74 -0.70 -38.18
CA ALA A 301 15.67 -1.60 -38.62
C ALA A 301 14.23 -1.07 -38.38
N ARG A 302 14.08 0.03 -37.63
CA ARG A 302 12.79 0.70 -37.28
C ARG A 302 11.71 -0.25 -36.77
N LYS A 303 12.10 -1.35 -36.09
CA LYS A 303 11.17 -2.35 -35.59
C LYS A 303 10.33 -1.75 -34.46
N VAL A 304 9.03 -1.60 -34.72
CA VAL A 304 8.04 -1.17 -33.73
C VAL A 304 7.88 -2.27 -32.69
N VAL A 305 7.92 -1.88 -31.42
CA VAL A 305 7.64 -2.74 -30.26
C VAL A 305 6.16 -2.59 -29.88
N GLU A 306 5.68 -1.35 -29.79
CA GLU A 306 4.31 -1.05 -29.36
C GLU A 306 3.72 0.20 -30.03
N GLY A 307 2.44 0.11 -30.38
CA GLY A 307 1.67 1.23 -30.93
C GLY A 307 2.26 1.82 -32.21
N ARG A 308 2.49 3.14 -32.22
CA ARG A 308 3.02 3.91 -33.37
C ARG A 308 4.28 4.72 -33.05
N ARG A 309 4.81 4.61 -31.84
CA ARG A 309 5.87 5.49 -31.32
C ARG A 309 7.00 4.77 -30.59
N TRP A 310 6.78 3.52 -30.16
CA TRP A 310 7.75 2.75 -29.38
C TRP A 310 8.51 1.78 -30.28
N TYR A 311 9.83 1.91 -30.32
CA TYR A 311 10.73 1.17 -31.19
C TYR A 311 11.80 0.45 -30.38
N ILE A 312 12.44 -0.55 -30.98
CA ILE A 312 13.64 -1.17 -30.40
C ILE A 312 14.75 -0.10 -30.29
N PRO A 313 15.38 0.05 -29.10
CA PRO A 313 16.49 0.98 -28.91
C PRO A 313 17.77 0.53 -29.61
N THR A 314 18.68 1.46 -29.89
CA THR A 314 20.04 1.10 -30.31
C THR A 314 20.79 0.43 -29.15
N THR A 315 21.80 -0.39 -29.46
CA THR A 315 22.71 -0.98 -28.46
C THR A 315 23.36 0.10 -27.60
N ALA A 316 23.76 1.24 -28.21
CA ALA A 316 24.35 2.37 -27.50
C ALA A 316 23.36 3.07 -26.54
N ALA A 317 22.10 3.29 -26.95
CA ALA A 317 21.07 3.83 -26.08
C ALA A 317 20.75 2.86 -24.91
N THR A 318 20.67 1.57 -25.20
CA THR A 318 20.43 0.52 -24.19
C THR A 318 21.57 0.50 -23.17
N ALA A 319 22.83 0.48 -23.62
CA ALA A 319 24.00 0.59 -22.76
C ALA A 319 24.01 1.88 -21.92
N TYR A 320 23.67 3.02 -22.51
CA TYR A 320 23.61 4.30 -21.79
C TYR A 320 22.64 4.25 -20.61
N TYR A 321 21.42 3.72 -20.82
CA TYR A 321 20.38 3.65 -19.78
C TYR A 321 20.59 2.50 -18.78
N MET A 322 21.28 1.43 -19.17
CA MET A 322 21.63 0.35 -18.25
C MET A 322 22.84 0.67 -17.36
N ASP A 323 23.83 1.46 -17.81
CA ASP A 323 25.00 1.80 -17.00
C ASP A 323 24.63 2.69 -15.80
N PRO A 324 24.70 2.20 -14.55
CA PRO A 324 24.30 3.00 -13.40
C PRO A 324 25.15 4.25 -13.21
N ARG A 325 26.43 4.22 -13.61
CA ARG A 325 27.38 5.33 -13.45
C ARG A 325 26.90 6.59 -14.17
N ASN A 326 26.19 6.44 -15.30
CA ASN A 326 25.58 7.56 -16.04
C ASN A 326 24.52 8.34 -15.23
N PHE A 327 24.03 7.76 -14.14
CA PHE A 327 22.93 8.28 -13.33
C PHE A 327 23.27 8.48 -11.85
N LEU A 328 24.50 8.14 -11.41
CA LEU A 328 25.01 8.44 -10.06
C LEU A 328 25.21 9.95 -9.90
N THR A 329 24.11 10.65 -9.70
CA THR A 329 24.01 12.10 -9.50
C THR A 329 22.89 12.37 -8.50
N GLU A 330 22.95 13.50 -7.81
CA GLU A 330 21.91 13.91 -6.83
C GLU A 330 20.48 13.73 -7.34
N LYS A 331 20.26 13.97 -8.64
CA LYS A 331 18.96 13.91 -9.30
C LYS A 331 18.56 12.50 -9.75
N TYR A 332 19.46 11.79 -10.46
CA TYR A 332 19.10 10.56 -11.15
C TYR A 332 19.31 9.28 -10.32
N ILE A 333 19.93 9.38 -9.14
CA ILE A 333 20.22 8.21 -8.29
C ILE A 333 18.95 7.57 -7.70
N PHE A 334 17.84 8.29 -7.59
CA PHE A 334 16.58 7.78 -7.04
C PHE A 334 15.96 6.62 -7.84
N GLN A 335 16.42 6.32 -9.05
CA GLN A 335 16.04 5.06 -9.72
C GLN A 335 16.56 3.81 -9.00
N PHE A 336 17.61 3.96 -8.19
CA PHE A 336 18.22 2.92 -7.35
C PHE A 336 17.69 2.91 -5.90
N GLU A 337 16.79 3.83 -5.54
CA GLU A 337 16.19 3.90 -4.19
C GLU A 337 15.54 2.55 -3.83
N ALA A 338 15.82 2.06 -2.62
CA ALA A 338 15.15 0.90 -2.04
C ALA A 338 13.66 1.20 -1.82
N LEU A 339 12.80 0.48 -2.53
CA LEU A 339 11.35 0.70 -2.51
C LEU A 339 10.60 -0.13 -1.45
N ASN A 340 11.31 -0.86 -0.60
CA ASN A 340 10.76 -1.57 0.56
C ASN A 340 10.25 -0.59 1.64
N TYR A 341 9.49 -1.10 2.62
CA TYR A 341 9.06 -0.32 3.77
C TYR A 341 10.23 -0.05 4.74
N ASP A 342 10.21 1.11 5.39
CA ASP A 342 11.13 1.51 6.45
C ASP A 342 10.36 2.38 7.46
N GLU A 343 10.58 2.17 8.76
CA GLU A 343 9.90 2.91 9.83
C GLU A 343 10.16 4.42 9.80
N LYS A 344 11.28 4.86 9.20
CA LYS A 344 11.59 6.29 9.01
C LYS A 344 10.58 7.02 8.13
N TYR A 345 9.83 6.33 7.28
CA TYR A 345 8.84 6.94 6.38
C TYR A 345 7.52 7.22 7.13
N THR A 346 7.53 8.26 7.96
CA THR A 346 6.38 8.68 8.78
C THR A 346 5.27 9.35 7.96
N GLU A 347 4.10 9.53 8.56
CA GLU A 347 2.98 10.24 7.93
C GLU A 347 3.32 11.70 7.58
N GLU A 348 4.22 12.35 8.34
CA GLU A 348 4.64 13.74 8.11
C GLU A 348 5.48 13.87 6.85
N LEU A 349 6.39 12.91 6.61
CA LEU A 349 7.17 12.88 5.36
C LEU A 349 6.26 12.62 4.15
N VAL A 350 5.31 11.68 4.29
CA VAL A 350 4.31 11.44 3.25
C VAL A 350 3.46 12.68 3.01
N GLN A 351 3.00 13.37 4.06
CA GLN A 351 2.25 14.62 3.94
C GLN A 351 3.04 15.69 3.16
N GLY A 352 4.36 15.80 3.38
CA GLY A 352 5.23 16.66 2.57
C GLY A 352 5.09 16.42 1.06
N VAL A 353 5.07 15.16 0.62
CA VAL A 353 4.89 14.81 -0.80
C VAL A 353 3.46 15.09 -1.29
N LEU A 354 2.45 14.95 -0.43
CA LEU A 354 1.03 15.21 -0.75
C LEU A 354 0.63 16.69 -0.66
N ASN A 355 1.47 17.55 -0.05
CA ASN A 355 1.21 18.98 0.07
C ASN A 355 0.99 19.65 -1.29
N ASN A 356 -0.04 20.50 -1.36
CA ASN A 356 -0.51 21.17 -2.58
C ASN A 356 -0.98 20.20 -3.68
N THR A 357 -1.50 19.03 -3.30
CA THR A 357 -2.22 18.11 -4.19
C THR A 357 -3.66 17.91 -3.73
N PHE A 358 -4.52 17.33 -4.57
CA PHE A 358 -5.86 16.88 -4.19
C PHE A 358 -5.85 15.81 -3.07
N MET A 359 -4.70 15.18 -2.80
CA MET A 359 -4.47 14.23 -1.71
C MET A 359 -3.95 14.89 -0.43
N ASN A 360 -3.96 16.23 -0.32
CA ASN A 360 -3.41 16.95 0.83
C ASN A 360 -4.15 16.68 2.16
N GLY A 361 -5.41 16.25 2.11
CA GLY A 361 -6.27 16.04 3.28
C GLY A 361 -6.83 14.62 3.37
N ASP A 362 -8.13 14.52 3.63
CA ASP A 362 -8.82 13.25 3.84
C ASP A 362 -9.51 12.72 2.59
N SER A 363 -9.47 11.39 2.41
CA SER A 363 -10.47 10.72 1.59
C SER A 363 -11.81 10.83 2.32
N LEU A 364 -12.71 11.67 1.82
CA LEU A 364 -14.04 11.87 2.40
C LEU A 364 -14.89 10.58 2.41
N ILE A 365 -14.61 9.65 1.49
CA ILE A 365 -15.27 8.35 1.37
C ILE A 365 -14.75 7.37 2.44
N ASP A 366 -13.43 7.31 2.63
CA ASP A 366 -12.80 6.39 3.59
C ASP A 366 -12.73 6.96 5.02
N LYS A 367 -12.95 8.28 5.17
CA LYS A 367 -12.80 9.04 6.43
C LYS A 367 -11.41 8.89 7.06
N GLN A 368 -10.38 8.84 6.21
CA GLN A 368 -8.99 8.68 6.60
C GLN A 368 -8.10 9.60 5.75
N SER A 369 -7.06 10.17 6.35
CA SER A 369 -6.09 11.00 5.64
C SER A 369 -5.33 10.21 4.59
N TYR A 370 -5.08 10.80 3.42
CA TYR A 370 -4.32 10.15 2.37
C TYR A 370 -2.92 9.76 2.84
N LYS A 371 -2.26 10.60 3.65
CA LYS A 371 -0.96 10.28 4.27
C LYS A 371 -0.99 8.96 5.06
N SER A 372 -2.05 8.75 5.83
CA SER A 372 -2.23 7.55 6.64
C SER A 372 -2.51 6.33 5.77
N ILE A 373 -3.35 6.48 4.74
CA ILE A 373 -3.61 5.42 3.74
C ILE A 373 -2.30 4.98 3.05
N PHE A 374 -1.42 5.91 2.65
CA PHE A 374 -0.14 5.57 2.02
C PHE A 374 0.83 4.89 2.99
N VAL A 375 0.89 5.31 4.26
CA VAL A 375 1.71 4.65 5.29
C VAL A 375 1.17 3.25 5.63
N GLU A 376 -0.14 3.08 5.71
CA GLU A 376 -0.81 1.78 5.91
C GLU A 376 -0.53 0.82 4.73
N ALA A 377 -0.68 1.30 3.50
CA ALA A 377 -0.36 0.54 2.29
C ALA A 377 1.12 0.15 2.23
N GLY A 378 2.02 1.08 2.59
CA GLY A 378 3.45 0.83 2.66
C GLY A 378 3.82 -0.27 3.66
N LYS A 379 3.32 -0.15 4.91
CA LYS A 379 3.51 -1.14 5.98
C LYS A 379 2.95 -2.52 5.62
N THR A 380 1.79 -2.56 4.97
CA THR A 380 1.06 -3.81 4.69
C THR A 380 1.71 -4.61 3.56
N TYR A 381 2.30 -3.96 2.57
CA TYR A 381 2.78 -4.61 1.34
C TYR A 381 4.30 -4.46 1.11
N ASP A 382 5.05 -4.10 2.15
CA ASP A 382 6.51 -3.87 2.12
C ASP A 382 6.91 -2.89 1.00
N MET A 383 6.30 -1.71 1.04
CA MET A 383 6.50 -0.63 0.07
C MET A 383 6.88 0.68 0.79
N SER A 384 7.78 1.47 0.21
CA SER A 384 8.06 2.84 0.67
C SER A 384 6.80 3.71 0.51
N PRO A 385 6.21 4.22 1.62
CA PRO A 385 5.05 5.12 1.56
C PRO A 385 5.36 6.40 0.79
N LEU A 386 6.61 6.87 0.92
CA LEU A 386 7.11 8.09 0.29
C LEU A 386 7.18 7.92 -1.24
N TYR A 387 7.65 6.76 -1.70
CA TYR A 387 7.62 6.39 -3.11
C TYR A 387 6.19 6.23 -3.64
N LEU A 388 5.30 5.54 -2.91
CA LEU A 388 3.90 5.38 -3.33
C LEU A 388 3.19 6.74 -3.49
N ALA A 389 3.39 7.67 -2.55
CA ALA A 389 2.84 9.03 -2.64
C ALA A 389 3.46 9.83 -3.81
N SER A 390 4.77 9.70 -4.04
CA SER A 390 5.47 10.32 -5.17
C SER A 390 4.93 9.81 -6.51
N LEU A 391 4.76 8.49 -6.63
CA LEU A 391 4.21 7.83 -7.82
C LEU A 391 2.77 8.26 -8.08
N ALA A 392 1.89 8.25 -7.07
CA ALA A 392 0.50 8.71 -7.24
C ALA A 392 0.42 10.19 -7.67
N ARG A 393 1.31 11.04 -7.12
CA ARG A 393 1.45 12.45 -7.54
C ARG A 393 1.98 12.59 -8.97
N GLN A 394 2.84 11.69 -9.44
CA GLN A 394 3.29 11.65 -10.83
C GLN A 394 2.13 11.28 -11.77
N GLU A 395 1.43 10.19 -11.48
CA GLU A 395 0.42 9.59 -12.34
C GLU A 395 -0.86 10.43 -12.47
N LEU A 396 -1.15 11.26 -11.47
CA LEU A 396 -2.39 12.06 -11.37
C LEU A 396 -2.16 13.57 -11.37
N GLY A 397 -0.91 14.02 -11.28
CA GLY A 397 -0.57 15.42 -11.06
C GLY A 397 -1.08 15.96 -9.71
N THR A 398 -1.04 17.28 -9.54
CA THR A 398 -1.50 17.94 -8.30
C THR A 398 -3.03 18.04 -8.21
N LYS A 399 -3.75 18.09 -9.33
CA LYS A 399 -5.21 18.31 -9.36
C LYS A 399 -6.04 17.04 -9.39
N GLY A 400 -5.40 15.87 -9.54
CA GLY A 400 -6.09 14.61 -9.76
C GLY A 400 -6.63 14.48 -11.19
N SER A 401 -7.33 13.39 -11.44
CA SER A 401 -7.97 13.11 -12.73
C SER A 401 -9.21 12.25 -12.55
N ILE A 402 -9.84 11.85 -13.67
CA ILE A 402 -10.90 10.84 -13.71
C ILE A 402 -10.49 9.49 -13.07
N ALA A 403 -9.19 9.23 -12.96
CA ALA A 403 -8.66 8.07 -12.24
C ALA A 403 -8.77 8.18 -10.71
N SER A 404 -8.92 9.38 -10.15
CA SER A 404 -8.90 9.64 -8.70
C SER A 404 -10.11 10.39 -8.16
N SER A 405 -10.96 10.94 -9.03
CA SER A 405 -12.22 11.60 -8.68
C SER A 405 -13.35 10.60 -8.38
N GLY A 406 -13.37 9.45 -9.07
CA GLY A 406 -14.51 8.53 -9.06
C GLY A 406 -15.76 9.10 -9.73
N GLU A 407 -15.62 10.13 -10.57
CA GLU A 407 -16.72 10.73 -11.31
C GLU A 407 -17.37 9.76 -12.30
N LYS A 408 -18.54 10.14 -12.82
CA LYS A 408 -19.30 9.31 -13.74
C LYS A 408 -18.69 9.35 -15.15
N PHE A 409 -18.49 8.20 -15.78
CA PHE A 409 -17.98 8.08 -17.14
C PHE A 409 -18.65 6.97 -17.94
N THR A 410 -18.47 6.98 -19.26
CA THR A 410 -19.04 5.97 -20.17
C THR A 410 -17.94 5.25 -20.93
N TYR A 411 -17.94 3.91 -20.89
CA TYR A 411 -17.01 3.06 -21.62
C TYR A 411 -17.76 1.90 -22.30
N ASN A 412 -17.52 1.70 -23.59
CA ASN A 412 -18.22 0.69 -24.41
C ASN A 412 -19.76 0.67 -24.22
N GLY A 413 -20.38 1.86 -24.23
CA GLY A 413 -21.83 2.03 -24.06
C GLY A 413 -22.39 1.72 -22.67
N ASN A 414 -21.52 1.49 -21.67
CA ASN A 414 -21.89 1.26 -20.29
C ASN A 414 -21.45 2.44 -19.43
N GLU A 415 -22.29 2.86 -18.49
CA GLU A 415 -21.96 3.90 -17.51
C GLU A 415 -21.25 3.31 -16.28
N TYR A 416 -20.30 4.05 -15.75
CA TYR A 416 -19.44 3.70 -14.61
C TYR A 416 -19.29 4.89 -13.66
N GLN A 417 -19.12 4.65 -12.36
CA GLN A 417 -18.96 5.69 -11.32
C GLN A 417 -18.35 5.09 -10.05
N GLY A 418 -17.56 5.89 -9.31
CA GLY A 418 -16.99 5.50 -8.02
C GLY A 418 -15.86 4.47 -8.15
N ILE A 419 -15.04 4.58 -9.20
CA ILE A 419 -13.90 3.69 -9.45
C ILE A 419 -12.61 4.53 -9.46
N TYR A 420 -11.57 4.00 -8.84
CA TYR A 420 -10.33 4.71 -8.55
C TYR A 420 -9.11 3.89 -8.96
N ASN A 421 -8.05 4.54 -9.46
CA ASN A 421 -6.78 3.94 -9.82
C ASN A 421 -5.65 4.98 -9.67
N PHE A 422 -4.96 4.95 -8.52
CA PHE A 422 -3.99 5.99 -8.17
C PHE A 422 -2.62 5.85 -8.85
N PHE A 423 -2.39 4.76 -9.59
CA PHE A 423 -1.08 4.43 -10.17
C PHE A 423 -1.17 4.02 -11.66
N ASN A 424 -2.28 4.35 -12.33
CA ASN A 424 -2.57 4.00 -13.72
C ASN A 424 -2.38 2.49 -14.07
N ILE A 425 -2.53 1.58 -13.10
CA ILE A 425 -2.28 0.15 -13.31
C ILE A 425 -3.29 -0.41 -14.32
N GLY A 426 -2.79 -1.02 -15.40
CA GLY A 426 -3.61 -1.54 -16.50
C GLY A 426 -4.05 -0.51 -17.55
N ALA A 427 -3.56 0.73 -17.48
CA ALA A 427 -3.86 1.79 -18.46
C ALA A 427 -3.04 1.66 -19.76
N TYR A 428 -3.34 0.66 -20.59
CA TYR A 428 -2.58 0.37 -21.82
C TYR A 428 -2.73 1.45 -22.91
N THR A 429 -3.97 1.85 -23.24
CA THR A 429 -4.23 2.89 -24.25
C THR A 429 -4.66 4.24 -23.66
N GLY A 430 -4.99 4.26 -22.37
CA GLY A 430 -5.32 5.45 -21.61
C GLY A 430 -6.01 5.14 -20.28
N VAL A 431 -6.38 6.20 -19.57
CA VAL A 431 -6.93 6.16 -18.21
C VAL A 431 -8.13 5.21 -18.04
N TYR A 432 -9.00 5.12 -19.05
CA TYR A 432 -10.18 4.27 -18.99
C TYR A 432 -9.86 2.77 -18.95
N ASP A 433 -8.77 2.32 -19.58
CA ASP A 433 -8.36 0.91 -19.48
C ASP A 433 -7.90 0.59 -18.05
N GLY A 434 -7.20 1.53 -17.40
CA GLY A 434 -6.84 1.44 -15.99
C GLY A 434 -8.07 1.45 -15.05
N LEU A 435 -9.10 2.23 -15.38
CA LEU A 435 -10.37 2.20 -14.65
C LEU A 435 -11.16 0.90 -14.89
N MET A 436 -11.10 0.31 -16.10
CA MET A 436 -11.69 -1.01 -16.36
C MET A 436 -10.93 -2.14 -15.67
N PHE A 437 -9.59 -2.06 -15.61
CA PHE A 437 -8.79 -2.94 -14.78
C PHE A 437 -9.23 -2.85 -13.32
N ALA A 438 -9.31 -1.63 -12.78
CA ALA A 438 -9.75 -1.30 -11.41
C ALA A 438 -11.16 -1.79 -11.07
N ALA A 439 -12.12 -1.67 -12.00
CA ALA A 439 -13.49 -2.18 -11.87
C ALA A 439 -13.59 -3.71 -12.00
N ASN A 440 -12.70 -4.31 -12.79
CA ASN A 440 -12.56 -5.75 -13.01
C ASN A 440 -13.88 -6.46 -13.44
N GLY A 441 -14.80 -5.70 -14.06
CA GLY A 441 -16.11 -6.17 -14.50
C GLY A 441 -17.15 -6.42 -13.39
N TYR A 442 -16.80 -6.25 -12.11
CA TYR A 442 -17.69 -6.57 -10.98
C TYR A 442 -18.64 -5.43 -10.61
N CYS A 443 -18.31 -4.20 -10.97
CA CYS A 443 -19.04 -3.04 -10.52
C CYS A 443 -19.10 -1.95 -11.60
N LYS A 444 -20.29 -1.36 -11.77
CA LYS A 444 -20.56 -0.25 -12.70
C LYS A 444 -20.72 1.05 -11.91
N ILE A 445 -21.76 1.15 -11.08
CA ILE A 445 -21.97 2.26 -10.15
C ILE A 445 -21.57 1.76 -8.75
N CYS A 446 -20.48 2.31 -8.21
CA CYS A 446 -19.75 1.69 -7.09
C CYS A 446 -19.70 2.52 -5.80
N GLY A 447 -20.31 3.71 -5.86
CA GLY A 447 -20.43 4.68 -4.78
C GLY A 447 -20.94 6.00 -5.33
N ASP A 448 -21.37 6.90 -4.44
CA ASP A 448 -21.72 8.27 -4.81
C ASP A 448 -20.47 9.06 -5.17
N TYR A 449 -20.58 9.97 -6.15
CA TYR A 449 -19.48 10.85 -6.51
C TYR A 449 -19.38 11.99 -5.49
N VAL A 450 -18.22 12.13 -4.85
CA VAL A 450 -17.87 13.27 -4.01
C VAL A 450 -16.75 14.02 -4.71
N ALA A 451 -17.01 15.27 -5.10
CA ALA A 451 -16.02 16.08 -5.81
C ALA A 451 -14.77 16.34 -4.92
N PRO A 452 -13.54 16.17 -5.45
CA PRO A 452 -12.32 16.46 -4.69
C PRO A 452 -12.23 17.95 -4.36
N VAL A 453 -11.81 18.27 -3.14
CA VAL A 453 -11.60 19.65 -2.69
C VAL A 453 -10.31 20.18 -3.31
N ASN A 454 -10.45 20.98 -4.37
CA ASN A 454 -9.34 21.59 -5.08
C ASN A 454 -8.74 22.77 -4.26
N PRO A 455 -7.41 22.86 -4.07
CA PRO A 455 -6.80 23.98 -3.33
C PRO A 455 -7.06 25.37 -3.92
N ASP A 456 -7.31 25.46 -5.22
CA ASP A 456 -7.39 26.73 -5.98
C ASP A 456 -8.83 27.27 -6.14
N VAL A 457 -9.59 27.46 -5.06
CA VAL A 457 -10.83 28.26 -5.10
C VAL A 457 -10.79 29.38 -4.05
N PRO A 458 -10.26 30.57 -4.42
CA PRO A 458 -10.54 31.79 -3.67
C PRO A 458 -12.04 32.06 -3.76
N ASN A 459 -12.72 32.17 -2.61
CA ASN A 459 -14.16 32.41 -2.57
C ASN A 459 -14.49 33.88 -2.92
N ASN A 460 -14.40 34.20 -4.21
CA ASN A 460 -14.87 35.46 -4.77
C ASN A 460 -16.32 35.31 -5.22
N ASN A 461 -17.27 35.67 -4.36
CA ASN A 461 -18.60 36.20 -4.73
C ASN A 461 -19.35 36.66 -3.47
N GLY A 462 -20.00 37.84 -3.52
CA GLY A 462 -20.84 38.34 -2.42
C GLY A 462 -20.59 39.81 -2.05
N ASN A 463 -20.60 40.71 -3.02
CA ASN A 463 -20.63 42.16 -2.75
C ASN A 463 -22.05 42.58 -2.38
N ASP A 464 -22.41 42.51 -1.10
CA ASP A 464 -23.63 43.12 -0.57
C ASP A 464 -23.29 44.19 0.48
N ASN A 465 -23.30 45.45 0.02
CA ASN A 465 -23.43 46.59 0.91
C ASN A 465 -24.85 46.62 1.47
N ASN A 466 -25.02 46.43 2.77
CA ASN A 466 -26.09 47.11 3.49
C ASN A 466 -25.64 47.51 4.90
N ASN A 467 -25.91 48.76 5.22
CA ASN A 467 -25.48 49.42 6.45
C ASN A 467 -26.71 49.74 7.28
N SER A 468 -26.85 49.08 8.43
CA SER A 468 -27.87 49.43 9.43
C SER A 468 -27.34 49.07 10.81
N ASN A 469 -27.08 50.10 11.62
CA ASN A 469 -26.73 49.94 13.03
C ASN A 469 -27.97 49.46 13.80
N GLU A 470 -27.86 48.36 14.54
CA GLU A 470 -28.65 48.13 15.75
C GLU A 470 -27.73 47.79 16.91
N ASP A 471 -28.13 48.26 18.10
CA ASP A 471 -27.41 48.17 19.37
C ASP A 471 -27.62 46.77 19.97
N ASP A 472 -26.67 45.87 19.73
CA ASP A 472 -26.78 44.47 20.16
C ASP A 472 -26.01 44.23 21.47
N THR A 473 -26.76 44.19 22.58
CA THR A 473 -26.21 43.80 23.88
C THR A 473 -25.69 42.37 23.80
N VAL A 474 -24.38 42.18 23.93
CA VAL A 474 -23.72 40.87 23.81
C VAL A 474 -24.32 39.84 24.78
N ILE A 475 -25.23 39.00 24.28
CA ILE A 475 -25.74 37.83 24.99
C ILE A 475 -24.60 36.80 25.02
N ILE A 476 -23.90 36.73 26.15
CA ILE A 476 -22.86 35.72 26.37
C ILE A 476 -23.53 34.33 26.38
N PRO A 477 -23.20 33.43 25.45
CA PRO A 477 -23.87 32.12 25.35
C PRO A 477 -23.54 31.26 26.57
N SER A 478 -24.54 30.55 27.09
CA SER A 478 -24.39 29.67 28.26
C SER A 478 -23.52 28.46 27.94
N SER A 479 -22.86 27.88 28.96
CA SER A 479 -22.08 26.63 28.80
C SER A 479 -22.85 25.54 28.06
N LYS A 480 -24.14 25.37 28.37
CA LYS A 480 -25.01 24.40 27.69
C LYS A 480 -25.17 24.71 26.20
N THR A 481 -25.42 25.97 25.83
CA THR A 481 -25.54 26.38 24.42
C THR A 481 -24.26 26.07 23.65
N ILE A 482 -23.09 26.33 24.24
CA ILE A 482 -21.78 26.05 23.63
C ILE A 482 -21.56 24.52 23.49
N ILE A 483 -21.91 23.73 24.51
CA ILE A 483 -21.82 22.26 24.48
C ILE A 483 -22.72 21.68 23.38
N ASP A 484 -23.98 22.14 23.29
CA ASP A 484 -24.95 21.73 22.28
C ASP A 484 -24.47 22.13 20.85
N ASN A 485 -23.95 23.35 20.66
CA ASN A 485 -23.37 23.83 19.39
C ASN A 485 -22.17 22.99 18.92
N LEU A 486 -21.35 22.52 19.86
CA LEU A 486 -20.20 21.65 19.56
C LEU A 486 -20.59 20.19 19.33
N GLY A 487 -21.87 19.82 19.51
CA GLY A 487 -22.37 18.44 19.36
C GLY A 487 -21.92 17.50 20.48
N LEU A 488 -21.53 18.04 21.63
CA LEU A 488 -21.01 17.30 22.78
C LEU A 488 -22.13 16.90 23.73
N LYS A 489 -21.87 15.94 24.63
CA LYS A 489 -22.79 15.56 25.70
C LYS A 489 -22.15 15.70 27.08
N GLU A 490 -22.90 16.29 28.00
CA GLU A 490 -22.60 16.34 29.44
C GLU A 490 -22.84 14.96 30.08
N TYR A 491 -21.84 14.47 30.83
CA TYR A 491 -21.91 13.24 31.61
C TYR A 491 -21.27 13.48 32.99
N GLY A 492 -22.05 14.03 33.93
CA GLY A 492 -21.54 14.45 35.23
C GLY A 492 -20.51 15.58 35.10
N GLU A 493 -19.30 15.37 35.62
CA GLU A 493 -18.16 16.30 35.48
C GLU A 493 -17.41 16.19 34.13
N TYR A 494 -17.91 15.34 33.21
CA TYR A 494 -17.25 15.03 31.95
C TYR A 494 -18.00 15.53 30.71
N LEU A 495 -17.25 15.75 29.62
CA LEU A 495 -17.79 15.96 28.28
C LEU A 495 -17.35 14.83 27.35
N LYS A 496 -18.33 14.24 26.67
CA LYS A 496 -18.20 13.15 25.68
C LYS A 496 -18.59 13.66 24.29
N GLY A 497 -18.13 12.99 23.22
CA GLY A 497 -18.44 13.32 21.83
C GLY A 497 -17.32 13.96 21.02
N PHE A 498 -16.12 14.12 21.59
CA PHE A 498 -14.96 14.62 20.85
C PHE A 498 -14.47 13.58 19.84
N ASN A 499 -14.30 13.97 18.58
CA ASN A 499 -13.59 13.13 17.62
C ASN A 499 -12.10 13.03 18.00
N ILE A 500 -11.50 11.87 17.74
CA ILE A 500 -10.07 11.62 17.96
C ILE A 500 -9.23 12.60 17.11
N GLY A 501 -8.19 13.19 17.68
CA GLY A 501 -7.31 14.14 16.98
C GLY A 501 -7.88 15.55 16.78
N VAL A 502 -8.97 15.94 17.46
CA VAL A 502 -9.49 17.32 17.39
C VAL A 502 -8.50 18.32 17.99
N THR A 503 -8.05 19.28 17.18
CA THR A 503 -7.20 20.38 17.64
C THR A 503 -8.01 21.40 18.43
N ILE A 504 -7.42 21.91 19.52
CA ILE A 504 -8.02 22.98 20.33
C ILE A 504 -8.17 24.27 19.52
N SER A 505 -7.26 24.54 18.58
CA SER A 505 -7.38 25.65 17.62
C SER A 505 -8.67 25.58 16.78
N SER A 506 -9.11 24.40 16.35
CA SER A 506 -10.35 24.21 15.58
C SER A 506 -11.64 24.32 16.41
N LEU A 507 -11.52 24.32 17.74
CA LEU A 507 -12.61 24.63 18.67
C LEU A 507 -12.61 26.11 19.06
N LYS A 508 -11.43 26.69 19.33
CA LYS A 508 -11.25 28.14 19.54
C LYS A 508 -11.74 28.97 18.34
N SER A 509 -11.66 28.44 17.12
CA SER A 509 -12.20 29.09 15.91
C SER A 509 -13.72 28.97 15.74
N LYS A 510 -14.40 28.14 16.54
CA LYS A 510 -15.86 27.95 16.51
C LYS A 510 -16.57 28.73 17.61
N GLU A 511 -15.97 28.82 18.80
CA GLU A 511 -16.56 29.46 19.97
C GLU A 511 -15.48 30.21 20.78
N LEU A 512 -15.67 31.52 20.98
CA LEU A 512 -14.68 32.44 21.58
C LEU A 512 -14.62 32.44 23.12
N SER A 513 -15.39 31.56 23.79
CA SER A 513 -15.72 31.68 25.22
C SER A 513 -15.31 30.49 26.11
N VAL A 514 -14.36 29.66 25.67
CA VAL A 514 -13.88 28.48 26.42
C VAL A 514 -12.37 28.52 26.61
N THR A 515 -11.91 28.32 27.85
CA THR A 515 -10.50 28.16 28.22
C THR A 515 -10.16 26.67 28.32
N TYR A 516 -9.00 26.26 27.82
CA TYR A 516 -8.56 24.87 27.80
C TYR A 516 -7.28 24.68 28.62
N SER A 517 -7.11 23.54 29.28
CA SER A 517 -5.88 23.22 30.03
C SER A 517 -4.72 22.68 29.18
N SER A 518 -4.86 22.75 27.86
CA SER A 518 -3.90 22.31 26.84
C SER A 518 -4.05 23.26 25.64
N ASP A 519 -3.04 23.33 24.77
CA ASP A 519 -3.05 24.19 23.58
C ASP A 519 -3.01 23.42 22.25
N ASN A 520 -2.81 22.10 22.27
CA ASN A 520 -2.65 21.27 21.07
C ASN A 520 -3.93 20.50 20.68
N LEU A 521 -4.08 19.26 21.18
CA LEU A 521 -5.24 18.41 20.96
C LEU A 521 -6.17 18.40 22.17
N ILE A 522 -7.47 18.17 21.94
CA ILE A 522 -8.34 17.65 22.97
C ILE A 522 -7.96 16.18 23.20
N ALA A 523 -7.58 15.91 24.44
CA ALA A 523 -7.24 14.60 24.94
C ALA A 523 -8.12 14.22 26.13
N THR A 524 -8.22 12.92 26.43
CA THR A 524 -8.80 12.47 27.70
C THR A 524 -8.06 13.14 28.86
N GLY A 525 -8.81 13.82 29.74
CA GLY A 525 -8.23 14.61 30.83
C GLY A 525 -8.04 16.11 30.54
N THR A 526 -8.25 16.58 29.31
CA THR A 526 -8.23 18.04 29.01
C THR A 526 -9.39 18.72 29.72
N LYS A 527 -9.13 19.79 30.47
CA LYS A 527 -10.18 20.57 31.14
C LYS A 527 -10.66 21.71 30.26
N LEU A 528 -11.98 21.86 30.14
CA LEU A 528 -12.67 22.95 29.48
C LEU A 528 -13.38 23.80 30.53
N THR A 529 -12.95 25.05 30.69
CA THR A 529 -13.57 26.03 31.61
C THR A 529 -14.34 27.06 30.79
N PHE A 530 -15.62 27.17 31.08
CA PHE A 530 -16.57 28.03 30.37
C PHE A 530 -16.67 29.40 31.05
N ASN A 531 -17.16 30.38 30.29
CA ASN A 531 -17.47 31.75 30.72
C ASN A 531 -18.34 31.87 32.00
N ASP A 532 -19.23 30.91 32.25
CA ASP A 532 -20.07 30.84 33.45
C ASP A 532 -19.36 30.22 34.68
N GLY A 533 -18.07 29.93 34.57
CA GLY A 533 -17.23 29.37 35.62
C GLY A 533 -17.31 27.86 35.77
N LYS A 534 -18.15 27.15 35.01
CA LYS A 534 -18.16 25.68 35.02
C LYS A 534 -16.90 25.12 34.37
N THR A 535 -16.40 24.01 34.92
CA THR A 535 -15.28 23.26 34.34
C THR A 535 -15.67 21.80 34.16
N TYR A 536 -15.42 21.26 32.97
CA TYR A 536 -15.63 19.86 32.63
C TYR A 536 -14.32 19.21 32.17
N THR A 537 -14.21 17.89 32.30
CA THR A 537 -13.07 17.12 31.80
C THR A 537 -13.45 16.35 30.53
N ALA A 538 -12.68 16.50 29.47
CA ALA A 538 -12.90 15.78 28.21
C ALA A 538 -12.62 14.28 28.36
N ILE A 539 -13.46 13.48 27.70
CA ILE A 539 -13.25 12.05 27.44
C ILE A 539 -13.16 11.88 25.92
N VAL A 540 -12.04 11.30 25.48
CA VAL A 540 -11.87 10.78 24.13
C VAL A 540 -11.77 9.26 24.27
N TYR A 541 -12.83 8.54 23.93
CA TYR A 541 -12.86 7.09 24.06
C TYR A 541 -11.74 6.46 23.24
N GLY A 542 -10.94 5.61 23.88
CA GLY A 542 -9.73 4.99 23.33
C GLY A 542 -8.43 5.69 23.72
N ASP A 543 -8.44 6.99 24.07
CA ASP A 543 -7.27 7.73 24.54
C ASP A 543 -7.11 7.47 26.05
N LEU A 544 -6.14 6.64 26.40
CA LEU A 544 -5.83 6.22 27.77
C LEU A 544 -4.49 6.78 28.27
N THR A 545 -3.75 7.44 27.38
CA THR A 545 -2.45 8.06 27.66
C THR A 545 -2.52 9.56 27.85
N GLY A 546 -3.59 10.21 27.35
CA GLY A 546 -3.82 11.66 27.42
C GLY A 546 -3.14 12.42 26.28
N ASP A 547 -2.88 11.79 25.14
CA ASP A 547 -2.22 12.43 23.99
C ASP A 547 -3.20 12.95 22.92
N GLY A 548 -4.50 12.64 23.03
CA GLY A 548 -5.55 13.06 22.09
C GLY A 548 -5.67 12.19 20.84
N LEU A 549 -4.87 11.13 20.76
CA LEU A 549 -4.89 10.11 19.73
C LEU A 549 -5.32 8.77 20.34
N VAL A 550 -5.46 7.75 19.49
CA VAL A 550 -5.74 6.39 19.93
C VAL A 550 -4.81 5.46 19.16
N ASN A 551 -3.80 4.96 19.85
CA ASN A 551 -2.68 4.24 19.24
C ASN A 551 -2.24 3.01 20.08
N SER A 552 -1.09 2.43 19.74
CA SER A 552 -0.58 1.23 20.42
C SER A 552 -0.18 1.47 21.88
N ALA A 553 0.11 2.72 22.27
CA ALA A 553 0.37 3.10 23.65
C ALA A 553 -0.89 2.96 24.52
N ASP A 554 -2.07 3.29 23.99
CA ASP A 554 -3.35 3.10 24.69
C ASP A 554 -3.73 1.62 24.80
N LEU A 555 -3.46 0.83 23.76
CA LEU A 555 -3.63 -0.63 23.82
C LEU A 555 -2.71 -1.25 24.90
N LEU A 556 -1.47 -0.77 25.01
CA LEU A 556 -0.57 -1.17 26.09
C LEU A 556 -1.09 -0.71 27.46
N ARG A 557 -1.61 0.51 27.56
CA ARG A 557 -2.17 1.08 28.79
C ARG A 557 -3.39 0.30 29.29
N LEU A 558 -4.30 -0.08 28.39
CA LEU A 558 -5.45 -0.93 28.69
C LEU A 558 -5.01 -2.32 29.14
N ARG A 559 -4.01 -2.90 28.47
CA ARG A 559 -3.43 -4.19 28.85
C ARG A 559 -2.76 -4.14 30.24
N GLN A 560 -2.10 -3.04 30.59
CA GLN A 560 -1.52 -2.84 31.93
C GLN A 560 -2.59 -2.77 33.02
N TYR A 561 -3.72 -2.09 32.75
CA TYR A 561 -4.87 -2.06 33.64
C TYR A 561 -5.47 -3.45 33.86
N LEU A 562 -5.74 -4.20 32.78
CA LEU A 562 -6.31 -5.55 32.85
C LEU A 562 -5.39 -6.59 33.53
N LEU A 563 -4.08 -6.33 33.55
CA LEU A 563 -3.09 -7.13 34.28
C LEU A 563 -2.85 -6.64 35.72
N ALA A 564 -3.62 -5.65 36.20
CA ALA A 564 -3.46 -4.99 37.50
C ALA A 564 -2.03 -4.44 37.75
N THR A 565 -1.30 -4.06 36.68
CA THR A 565 0.05 -3.47 36.79
C THR A 565 0.06 -1.95 36.83
N LYS A 566 -1.00 -1.29 36.34
CA LYS A 566 -1.15 0.17 36.41
C LYS A 566 -2.62 0.61 36.24
N ASP A 567 -3.23 1.14 37.29
CA ASP A 567 -4.65 1.50 37.32
C ASP A 567 -5.06 2.63 36.34
N LEU A 568 -6.37 2.73 36.08
CA LEU A 568 -7.04 3.81 35.35
C LEU A 568 -8.07 4.47 36.28
N THR A 569 -8.15 5.81 36.25
CA THR A 569 -8.99 6.60 37.17
C THR A 569 -9.65 7.77 36.43
N GLY A 570 -10.83 8.21 36.91
CA GLY A 570 -11.58 9.33 36.36
C GLY A 570 -11.86 9.18 34.85
N ALA A 571 -11.64 10.24 34.08
CA ALA A 571 -11.83 10.28 32.63
C ALA A 571 -11.13 9.13 31.88
N TYR A 572 -9.94 8.69 32.31
CA TYR A 572 -9.22 7.57 31.67
C TYR A 572 -9.83 6.21 31.96
N LYS A 573 -10.61 6.09 33.04
CA LYS A 573 -11.39 4.88 33.30
C LYS A 573 -12.62 4.85 32.39
N GLU A 574 -13.33 5.98 32.29
CA GLU A 574 -14.46 6.13 31.36
C GLU A 574 -14.05 5.91 29.90
N ALA A 575 -12.93 6.48 29.46
CA ALA A 575 -12.40 6.33 28.10
C ALA A 575 -12.02 4.89 27.72
N ALA A 576 -11.90 3.99 28.69
CA ALA A 576 -11.53 2.59 28.50
C ALA A 576 -12.73 1.62 28.36
N ASP A 577 -13.94 2.05 28.71
CA ASP A 577 -15.16 1.30 28.40
C ASP A 577 -15.56 1.60 26.95
N LEU A 578 -14.97 0.86 26.01
CA LEU A 578 -15.22 1.02 24.59
C LEU A 578 -16.47 0.28 24.15
N THR A 579 -16.88 -0.75 24.88
CA THR A 579 -18.10 -1.52 24.60
C THR A 579 -19.37 -0.79 25.04
N GLY A 580 -19.27 0.05 26.06
CA GLY A 580 -20.38 0.78 26.67
C GLY A 580 -21.19 -0.08 27.65
N ASP A 581 -20.60 -1.15 28.20
CA ASP A 581 -21.27 -2.10 29.08
C ASP A 581 -21.03 -1.84 30.59
N GLY A 582 -20.22 -0.82 30.91
CA GLY A 582 -19.84 -0.45 32.27
C GLY A 582 -18.67 -1.25 32.87
N GLN A 583 -18.08 -2.19 32.12
CA GLN A 583 -17.00 -3.07 32.57
C GLN A 583 -15.80 -3.02 31.64
N ILE A 584 -14.67 -2.52 32.15
CA ILE A 584 -13.42 -2.49 31.37
C ILE A 584 -12.78 -3.88 31.42
N ASN A 585 -12.87 -4.63 30.33
CA ASN A 585 -12.45 -6.03 30.25
C ASN A 585 -11.75 -6.37 28.92
N SER A 586 -11.60 -7.66 28.61
CA SER A 586 -10.94 -8.12 27.38
C SER A 586 -11.73 -7.78 26.10
N ALA A 587 -13.03 -7.49 26.20
CA ALA A 587 -13.85 -7.02 25.10
C ALA A 587 -13.46 -5.60 24.65
N ASP A 588 -13.16 -4.69 25.59
CA ASP A 588 -12.66 -3.35 25.27
C ASP A 588 -11.25 -3.40 24.69
N LEU A 589 -10.39 -4.27 25.23
CA LEU A 589 -9.06 -4.51 24.66
C LEU A 589 -9.16 -5.06 23.23
N LEU A 590 -10.14 -5.93 22.95
CA LEU A 590 -10.43 -6.42 21.61
C LEU A 590 -10.95 -5.29 20.71
N LYS A 591 -11.88 -4.45 21.18
CA LYS A 591 -12.44 -3.33 20.41
C LYS A 591 -11.41 -2.24 20.12
N LEU A 592 -10.51 -1.96 21.06
CA LEU A 592 -9.35 -1.07 20.86
C LEU A 592 -8.40 -1.66 19.82
N ARG A 593 -8.10 -2.96 19.91
CA ARG A 593 -7.27 -3.65 18.92
C ARG A 593 -7.93 -3.67 17.54
N GLN A 594 -9.24 -3.89 17.46
CA GLN A 594 -10.02 -3.85 16.22
C GLN A 594 -10.01 -2.46 15.61
N TYR A 595 -10.15 -1.40 16.41
CA TYR A 595 -9.98 -0.02 15.97
C TYR A 595 -8.59 0.25 15.39
N LEU A 596 -7.53 -0.16 16.08
CA LEU A 596 -6.14 -0.04 15.60
C LEU A 596 -5.83 -0.89 14.37
N LEU A 597 -6.68 -1.89 14.07
CA LEU A 597 -6.63 -2.71 12.85
C LEU A 597 -7.65 -2.25 11.78
N GLY A 598 -8.33 -1.12 11.98
CA GLY A 598 -9.35 -0.59 11.05
C GLY A 598 -10.63 -1.42 10.94
N GLN A 599 -10.86 -2.37 11.84
CA GLN A 599 -11.98 -3.33 11.80
C GLN A 599 -13.27 -2.77 12.44
N THR A 600 -13.16 -1.81 13.36
CA THR A 600 -14.31 -1.19 14.07
C THR A 600 -14.02 0.27 14.40
N ASN A 601 -15.01 1.15 14.35
CA ASN A 601 -14.87 2.50 14.90
C ASN A 601 -15.14 2.53 16.42
N ILE A 602 -14.46 3.42 17.14
CA ILE A 602 -14.83 3.77 18.51
C ILE A 602 -15.92 4.85 18.45
N ASN A 603 -17.08 4.56 19.05
CA ASN A 603 -18.13 5.55 19.23
C ASN A 603 -17.73 6.50 20.37
N GLN A 604 -17.90 7.80 20.16
CA GLN A 604 -17.50 8.84 21.11
C GLN A 604 -18.68 9.36 21.96
N LEU A 605 -19.92 8.86 21.75
CA LEU A 605 -21.19 9.41 22.25
C LEU A 605 -22.14 8.44 22.96
#